data_AF-A0A2H0TL47-F1
#
_entry.id   AF-A0A2H0TL47-F1
#
_cell.length_a   1.000
_cell.length_b   1.000
_cell.length_c   1.000
_cell.angle_alpha   90.00
_cell.angle_beta   90.00
_cell.angle_gamma   90.00
#
_symmetry.space_group_name_H-M   'P 1'
#
loop_
_entity.id
_entity.type
_entity.pdbx_description
1 polymer ?
#
loop_
_entity_poly.entity_id
_entity_poly.type
_entity_poly.pdbx_seq_one_letter_code
_entity_poly.pdbx_strand_id
1 'polypeptide(L)'
;IEVRERERATEEIQVCTLEWDPVCGKDGKTYSNECFAKLAGVEMDYKGKCKEKECQTDADCPQPLCGPVMPGRPQPLCIGVKSKCIEGKCQIQQIQPIQVIPEKE
;
A
#
# COMPACT_ATOMS: atom_id res chain seq x y z
N ILE A 1 14.88 -40.96 -33.07
CA ILE A 1 15.51 -40.10 -32.04
C ILE A 1 14.94 -38.70 -32.27
N GLU A 2 13.93 -38.31 -31.50
CA GLU A 2 13.32 -36.98 -31.61
C GLU A 2 14.16 -36.00 -30.79
N VAL A 3 14.86 -35.12 -31.49
CA VAL A 3 15.58 -34.00 -30.89
C VAL A 3 14.56 -32.94 -30.45
N ARG A 4 14.23 -32.93 -29.16
CA ARG A 4 13.49 -31.81 -28.55
C ARG A 4 14.42 -30.62 -28.45
N GLU A 5 14.25 -29.65 -29.34
CA GLU A 5 14.88 -28.34 -29.23
C GLU A 5 14.40 -27.69 -27.92
N ARG A 6 15.28 -27.64 -26.92
CA ARG A 6 15.04 -26.86 -25.70
C ARG A 6 15.04 -25.40 -26.11
N GLU A 7 13.86 -24.79 -26.19
CA GLU A 7 13.69 -23.35 -26.31
C GLU A 7 14.50 -22.68 -25.21
N ARG A 8 15.56 -21.99 -25.63
CA ARG A 8 16.47 -21.28 -24.74
C ARG A 8 15.68 -20.10 -24.19
N ALA A 9 15.26 -20.19 -22.93
CA ALA A 9 14.80 -19.02 -22.19
C ALA A 9 15.94 -18.00 -22.20
N THR A 10 15.83 -16.99 -23.05
CA THR A 10 16.63 -15.77 -22.93
C THR A 10 16.19 -15.10 -21.63
N GLU A 11 16.90 -15.36 -20.55
CA GLU A 11 16.87 -14.46 -19.39
C GLU A 11 17.49 -13.15 -19.86
N GLU A 12 16.62 -12.24 -20.29
CA GLU A 12 17.01 -10.92 -20.74
C GLU A 12 17.50 -10.17 -19.52
N ILE A 13 18.81 -10.04 -19.38
CA ILE A 13 19.43 -9.29 -18.30
C ILE A 13 18.99 -7.84 -18.47
N GLN A 14 17.92 -7.47 -17.77
CA GLN A 14 17.38 -6.12 -17.81
C GLN A 14 18.25 -5.24 -16.93
N VAL A 15 19.19 -4.54 -17.58
CA VAL A 15 20.05 -3.55 -16.96
C VAL A 15 19.32 -2.21 -16.95
N CYS A 16 19.05 -1.69 -15.75
CA CYS A 16 18.53 -0.34 -15.59
C CYS A 16 19.66 0.65 -15.30
N THR A 17 19.53 1.86 -15.84
CA THR A 17 20.37 2.98 -15.43
C THR A 17 20.04 3.36 -13.99
N LEU A 18 21.02 3.92 -13.27
CA LEU A 18 20.83 4.49 -11.92
C LEU A 18 20.35 5.95 -11.98
N GLU A 19 19.80 6.37 -13.13
CA GLU A 19 19.22 7.69 -13.29
C GLU A 19 17.99 7.84 -12.41
N TRP A 20 17.89 9.01 -11.77
CA TRP A 20 16.82 9.33 -10.83
C TRP A 20 15.67 10.05 -11.55
N ASP A 21 14.76 9.26 -12.10
CA ASP A 21 13.52 9.70 -12.74
C ASP A 21 12.33 9.02 -12.07
N PRO A 22 11.96 9.44 -10.85
CA PRO A 22 11.03 8.68 -10.05
C PRO A 22 9.68 8.52 -10.75
N VAL A 23 9.10 7.33 -10.67
CA VAL A 23 7.76 7.02 -11.19
C VAL A 23 6.90 6.41 -10.11
N CYS A 24 5.59 6.66 -10.17
CA CYS A 24 4.62 6.01 -9.30
C CYS A 24 4.06 4.78 -10.01
N GLY A 25 4.21 3.61 -9.40
CA GLY A 25 3.56 2.40 -9.87
C GLY A 25 2.08 2.34 -9.45
N LYS A 26 1.26 1.58 -10.19
CA LYS A 26 -0.14 1.29 -9.80
C LYS A 26 -0.27 0.60 -8.44
N ASP A 27 0.82 0.02 -7.93
CA ASP A 27 0.92 -0.54 -6.58
C ASP A 27 1.10 0.51 -5.47
N GLY A 28 1.19 1.79 -5.84
CA GLY A 28 1.40 2.90 -4.92
C GLY A 28 2.83 3.01 -4.39
N LYS A 29 3.80 2.31 -5.00
CA LYS A 29 5.22 2.44 -4.66
C LYS A 29 5.94 3.37 -5.62
N THR A 30 6.87 4.14 -5.06
CA THR A 30 7.77 4.96 -5.86
C THR A 30 8.95 4.10 -6.33
N TYR A 31 9.17 4.07 -7.64
CA TYR A 31 10.33 3.44 -8.26
C TYR A 31 11.33 4.52 -8.70
N SER A 32 12.63 4.21 -8.64
CA SER A 32 13.69 5.18 -9.00
C SER A 32 13.63 5.60 -10.46
N ASN A 33 13.17 4.71 -11.36
CA ASN A 33 12.85 5.00 -12.75
C ASN A 33 11.86 3.98 -13.34
N GLU A 34 11.38 4.24 -14.55
CA GLU A 34 10.44 3.37 -15.28
C GLU A 34 11.03 1.96 -15.50
N CYS A 35 12.35 1.85 -15.70
CA CYS A 35 13.00 0.56 -15.87
C CYS A 35 12.90 -0.29 -14.60
N PHE A 36 13.13 0.30 -13.42
CA PHE A 36 12.94 -0.40 -12.14
C PHE A 36 11.48 -0.78 -11.88
N ALA A 37 10.51 0.02 -12.34
CA ALA A 37 9.09 -0.33 -12.25
C ALA A 37 8.75 -1.55 -13.13
N LYS A 38 9.25 -1.57 -14.37
CA LYS A 38 9.10 -2.70 -15.30
C LYS A 38 9.78 -3.97 -14.79
N LEU A 39 10.98 -3.85 -14.21
CA LEU A 39 11.67 -4.95 -13.54
C LEU A 39 10.86 -5.55 -12.39
N ALA A 40 10.16 -4.71 -11.64
CA ALA A 40 9.25 -5.14 -10.58
C ALA A 40 7.92 -5.71 -11.11
N GLY A 41 7.69 -5.70 -12.43
CA GLY A 41 6.43 -6.13 -13.04
C GLY A 41 5.27 -5.19 -12.75
N VAL A 42 5.55 -3.92 -12.42
CA VAL A 42 4.54 -2.93 -12.05
C VAL A 42 4.34 -1.93 -13.19
N GLU A 43 3.10 -1.75 -13.62
CA GLU A 43 2.73 -0.69 -14.55
C GLU A 43 2.85 0.68 -13.89
N MET A 44 3.40 1.65 -14.62
CA MET A 44 3.42 3.05 -14.19
C MET A 44 1.99 3.63 -14.17
N ASP A 45 1.68 4.39 -13.14
CA ASP A 45 0.46 5.19 -13.04
C ASP A 45 0.71 6.62 -13.53
N TYR A 46 1.72 7.30 -12.95
CA TYR A 46 2.17 8.63 -13.40
C TYR A 46 3.67 8.85 -13.15
N LYS A 47 4.25 9.82 -13.89
CA LYS A 47 5.64 10.26 -13.73
C LYS A 47 5.78 11.13 -12.48
N GLY A 48 6.87 10.94 -11.73
CA GLY A 48 7.10 11.55 -10.43
C GLY A 48 7.05 10.51 -9.31
N LYS A 49 7.50 10.89 -8.10
CA LYS A 49 7.32 10.04 -6.92
C LYS A 49 5.83 9.77 -6.73
N CYS A 50 5.47 8.59 -6.24
CA CYS A 50 4.12 8.43 -5.71
C CYS A 50 3.92 9.52 -4.68
N LYS A 51 2.85 10.27 -4.88
CA LYS A 51 2.26 11.06 -3.81
C LYS A 51 2.01 10.05 -2.69
N GLU A 52 2.67 10.27 -1.56
CA GLU A 52 2.27 9.64 -0.30
C GLU A 52 0.75 9.81 -0.27
N LYS A 53 -0.01 8.70 -0.28
CA LYS A 53 -1.45 8.73 -0.49
C LYS A 53 -2.00 9.83 0.40
N GLU A 54 -2.34 10.96 -0.20
CA GLU A 54 -2.91 12.09 0.52
C GLU A 54 -4.13 11.47 1.17
N CYS A 55 -4.14 11.34 2.50
CA CYS A 55 -5.23 10.62 3.13
C CYS A 55 -6.53 11.34 2.71
N GLN A 56 -7.40 10.64 1.99
CA GLN A 56 -8.59 11.24 1.39
C GLN A 56 -9.76 11.14 2.34
N THR A 57 -9.74 10.10 3.18
CA THR A 57 -10.77 9.79 4.18
C THR A 57 -10.14 9.22 5.45
N ASP A 58 -10.88 9.19 6.56
CA ASP A 58 -10.46 8.56 7.81
C ASP A 58 -10.02 7.08 7.63
N ALA A 59 -10.46 6.41 6.55
CA ALA A 59 -10.09 5.04 6.21
C ALA A 59 -8.64 4.89 5.69
N ASP A 60 -8.01 5.99 5.24
CA ASP A 60 -6.63 6.03 4.76
C ASP A 60 -5.62 6.24 5.91
N CYS A 61 -6.09 6.60 7.11
CA CYS A 61 -5.28 6.68 8.31
C CYS A 61 -5.07 5.29 8.94
N PRO A 62 -3.99 5.09 9.72
CA PRO A 62 -3.63 3.77 10.25
C PRO A 62 -4.80 3.13 11.01
N GLN A 63 -5.04 1.85 10.71
CA GLN A 63 -6.20 1.11 11.20
C GLN A 63 -6.21 1.03 12.73
N PRO A 64 -7.40 1.00 13.35
CA PRO A 64 -7.54 0.86 14.79
C PRO A 64 -6.96 -0.47 15.28
N LEU A 65 -6.22 -0.43 16.38
CA LEU A 65 -5.75 -1.64 17.06
C LEU A 65 -6.89 -2.16 17.95
N CYS A 66 -7.38 -3.35 17.62
CA CYS A 66 -8.42 -4.02 18.38
C CYS A 66 -7.82 -5.03 19.37
N GLY A 67 -8.21 -4.92 20.64
CA GLY A 67 -7.81 -5.86 21.68
C GLY A 67 -8.60 -7.19 21.62
N PRO A 68 -8.16 -8.22 22.36
CA PRO A 68 -8.86 -9.50 22.45
C PRO A 68 -10.25 -9.35 23.11
N VAL A 69 -11.16 -10.25 22.75
CA VAL A 69 -12.50 -10.33 23.35
C VAL A 69 -12.38 -10.84 24.78
N MET A 70 -13.03 -10.15 25.73
CA MET A 70 -12.99 -10.50 27.15
C MET A 70 -14.34 -11.09 27.59
N PRO A 71 -14.35 -12.07 28.52
CA PRO A 71 -15.59 -12.58 29.09
C PRO A 71 -16.31 -11.45 29.85
N GLY A 72 -17.50 -11.08 29.38
CA GLY A 72 -18.30 -9.95 29.91
C GLY A 72 -18.38 -8.73 28.99
N ARG A 73 -17.61 -8.69 27.89
CA ARG A 73 -17.79 -7.71 26.81
C ARG A 73 -17.72 -8.43 25.45
N PRO A 74 -18.86 -8.68 24.79
CA PRO A 74 -18.91 -9.46 23.55
C PRO A 74 -18.28 -8.76 22.33
N GLN A 75 -17.84 -7.51 22.47
CA GLN A 75 -17.20 -6.74 21.41
C GLN A 75 -15.76 -6.37 21.78
N PRO A 76 -14.79 -6.55 20.87
CA PRO A 76 -13.42 -6.11 21.09
C PRO A 76 -13.38 -4.59 21.24
N LEU A 77 -12.65 -4.09 22.23
CA LEU A 77 -12.42 -2.65 22.36
C LEU A 77 -11.36 -2.27 21.33
N CYS A 78 -11.79 -1.58 20.28
CA CYS A 78 -10.90 -1.02 19.29
C CYS A 78 -10.51 0.40 19.73
N ILE A 79 -9.21 0.62 19.87
CA ILE A 79 -8.68 1.95 20.09
C ILE A 79 -8.43 2.56 18.71
N GLY A 80 -9.28 3.50 18.33
CA GLY A 80 -9.13 4.26 17.11
C GLY A 80 -8.66 5.67 17.37
N VAL A 81 -8.07 6.29 16.36
CA VAL A 81 -7.72 7.70 16.37
C VAL A 81 -8.65 8.45 15.43
N LYS A 82 -9.41 9.41 15.95
CA LYS A 82 -10.00 10.45 15.10
C LYS A 82 -8.85 11.21 14.49
N SER A 83 -8.69 11.10 13.19
CA SER A 83 -7.55 11.67 12.49
C SER A 83 -8.07 12.51 11.34
N LYS A 84 -7.56 13.75 11.25
CA LYS A 84 -7.94 14.66 10.17
C LYS A 84 -6.79 14.75 9.19
N CYS A 85 -7.13 14.65 7.92
CA CYS A 85 -6.19 14.89 6.84
C CYS A 85 -6.03 16.39 6.65
N ILE A 86 -4.83 16.89 6.96
CA ILE A 86 -4.48 18.30 6.79
C ILE A 86 -3.15 18.32 6.04
N GLU A 87 -3.14 18.92 4.85
CA GLU A 87 -1.92 19.12 4.05
C GLU A 87 -1.13 17.83 3.78
N GLY A 88 -1.84 16.72 3.52
CA GLY A 88 -1.23 15.42 3.25
C GLY A 88 -0.69 14.68 4.48
N LYS A 89 -0.89 15.21 5.70
CA LYS A 89 -0.47 14.56 6.96
C LYS A 89 -1.70 14.09 7.74
N CYS A 90 -1.69 12.82 8.14
CA CYS A 90 -2.68 12.25 9.05
C CYS A 90 -2.43 12.81 10.46
N GLN A 91 -3.25 13.77 10.89
CA GLN A 91 -3.10 14.42 12.19
C GLN A 91 -4.06 13.79 13.20
N ILE A 92 -3.51 13.06 14.16
CA ILE A 92 -4.28 12.42 15.24
C ILE A 92 -4.85 13.51 16.13
N GLN A 93 -6.17 13.67 16.12
CA GLN A 93 -6.86 14.66 16.94
C GLN A 93 -7.21 14.09 18.31
N GLN A 94 -7.69 12.84 18.38
CA GLN A 94 -8.09 12.20 19.64
C GLN A 94 -8.04 10.67 19.52
N ILE A 95 -7.59 9.98 20.57
CA ILE A 95 -7.75 8.53 20.71
C ILE A 95 -9.14 8.29 21.33
N GLN A 96 -10.02 7.59 20.62
CA GLN A 96 -11.37 7.26 21.10
C GLN A 96 -11.67 5.77 20.95
N PRO A 97 -12.38 5.17 21.91
CA PRO A 97 -12.88 3.81 21.75
C PRO A 97 -13.91 3.78 20.61
N ILE A 98 -13.59 3.06 19.54
CA ILE A 98 -14.55 2.79 18.47
C ILE A 98 -15.41 1.62 18.94
N GLN A 99 -16.72 1.84 19.04
CA GLN A 99 -17.66 0.73 19.15
C GLN A 99 -17.84 0.16 17.76
N VAL A 100 -17.37 -1.07 17.54
CA VAL A 100 -17.64 -1.81 16.31
C VAL A 100 -19.14 -2.09 16.32
N ILE A 101 -19.91 -1.25 15.62
CA ILE A 101 -21.32 -1.49 15.42
C ILE A 101 -21.37 -2.77 14.58
N PRO A 102 -22.02 -3.86 15.04
CA PRO A 102 -22.15 -5.04 14.21
C PRO A 102 -22.88 -4.60 12.94
N GLU A 103 -22.28 -4.87 11.78
CA GLU A 103 -23.01 -4.80 10.52
C GLU A 103 -24.25 -5.66 10.71
N LYS A 104 -25.40 -5.01 10.69
CA LYS A 104 -26.69 -5.66 10.90
C LYS A 104 -26.87 -6.63 9.74
N GLU A 105 -26.88 -7.93 10.03
CA GLU A 105 -27.45 -8.96 9.14
C GLU A 105 -28.92 -8.62 8.82
#